data_AF-A0A9E2K0I9-F1
#
_entry.id   AF-A0A9E2K0I9-F1
#
_cell.length_a   1.000
_cell.length_b   1.000
_cell.length_c   1.000
_cell.angle_alpha   90.00
_cell.angle_beta   90.00
_cell.angle_gamma   90.00
#
_symmetry.space_group_name_H-M   'P 1'
#
loop_
_entity.id
_entity.type
_entity.pdbx_description
1 polymer ?
#
loop_
_entity_poly.entity_id
_entity_poly.type
_entity_poly.pdbx_seq_one_letter_code
_entity_poly.pdbx_strand_id
1 'polypeptide(L)'
;SEERDQIAPQVRALMQSILDRYKVGIEVVGINLQQGGVRPPEQVQAAFDDVLKAGQERERAKNEAEAYANDVVPRAVGAASRLKQEAEGYKARIVAQATGDAQRFKSLVAEYQKAPQVTRDRLYIEAMQQIYTNTTKILIDSRQGSNLLYLPLDKIMQQVSQSTPASASGDASSSGTTSPTSPAPNAGLLNGNPDARTRDGRSRDRDAR
;
A
#
# COMPACT_ATOMS: atom_id res chain seq x y z
N SER A 1 -2.83 -32.68 29.47
CA SER A 1 -1.54 -33.41 29.54
C SER A 1 -1.07 -33.60 30.96
N GLU A 2 -1.26 -32.62 31.86
CA GLU A 2 -0.92 -32.72 33.28
C GLU A 2 -1.59 -33.90 34.01
N GLU A 3 -2.82 -34.26 33.65
CA GLU A 3 -3.51 -35.40 34.28
C GLU A 3 -2.85 -36.75 33.93
N ARG A 4 -2.17 -36.88 32.78
CA ARG A 4 -1.49 -38.13 32.38
C ARG A 4 -0.20 -38.36 33.16
N ASP A 5 0.50 -37.29 33.50
CA ASP A 5 1.75 -37.34 34.26
C ASP A 5 1.50 -37.71 35.74
N GLN A 6 0.29 -37.47 36.25
CA GLN A 6 -0.12 -37.88 37.60
C GLN A 6 -0.60 -39.34 37.70
N ILE A 7 -0.98 -39.97 36.59
CA ILE A 7 -1.44 -41.38 36.57
C ILE A 7 -0.25 -42.34 36.74
N ALA A 8 0.89 -42.05 36.12
CA ALA A 8 2.09 -42.88 36.22
C ALA A 8 2.59 -43.12 37.66
N PRO A 9 2.70 -42.12 38.55
CA PRO A 9 3.10 -42.33 39.95
C PRO A 9 2.03 -43.06 40.77
N GLN A 10 0.74 -42.85 40.50
CA GLN A 10 -0.35 -43.56 41.21
C GLN A 10 -0.36 -45.05 40.88
N VAL A 11 -0.21 -45.41 39.60
CA VAL A 11 -0.14 -46.82 39.18
C VAL A 11 1.12 -47.48 39.73
N ARG A 12 2.24 -46.75 39.84
CA ARG A 12 3.48 -47.24 40.46
C ARG A 12 3.28 -47.59 41.93
N ALA A 13 2.68 -46.69 42.70
CA ALA A 13 2.41 -46.92 44.12
C ALA A 13 1.49 -48.14 44.31
N LEU A 14 0.46 -48.28 43.47
CA LEU A 14 -0.46 -49.41 43.53
C LEU A 14 0.24 -50.75 43.20
N MET A 15 1.04 -50.81 42.13
CA MET A 15 1.78 -52.01 41.78
C MET A 15 2.82 -52.40 42.83
N GLN A 16 3.55 -51.44 43.39
CA GLN A 16 4.49 -51.69 44.48
C GLN A 16 3.76 -52.28 45.69
N SER A 17 2.60 -51.72 46.07
CA SER A 17 1.81 -52.23 47.20
C SER A 17 1.32 -53.68 47.02
N ILE A 18 1.04 -54.09 45.78
CA ILE A 18 0.62 -55.46 45.45
C ILE A 18 1.83 -56.41 45.54
N LEU A 19 2.97 -56.02 44.98
CA LEU A 19 4.20 -56.81 44.99
C LEU A 19 4.78 -56.98 46.41
N ASP A 20 4.69 -55.95 47.25
CA ASP A 20 5.08 -56.00 48.66
C ASP A 20 4.18 -56.96 49.45
N ARG A 21 2.87 -56.99 49.14
CA ARG A 21 1.91 -57.91 49.76
C ARG A 21 2.21 -59.36 49.41
N TYR A 22 2.63 -59.63 48.18
CA TYR A 22 3.08 -60.96 47.75
C TYR A 22 4.52 -61.30 48.18
N LYS A 23 5.22 -60.38 48.88
CA LYS A 23 6.60 -60.55 49.38
C LYS A 23 7.58 -61.02 48.30
N VAL A 24 7.43 -60.51 47.07
CA VAL A 24 8.20 -60.99 45.91
C VAL A 24 9.61 -60.37 45.85
N GLY A 25 9.90 -59.33 46.64
CA GLY A 25 11.23 -58.71 46.72
C GLY A 25 11.63 -57.89 45.48
N ILE A 26 10.65 -57.42 44.69
CA ILE A 26 10.85 -56.69 43.44
C ILE A 26 10.51 -55.20 43.65
N GLU A 27 11.37 -54.31 43.18
CA GLU A 27 11.17 -52.84 43.21
C GLU A 27 10.85 -52.32 41.81
N VAL A 28 9.79 -51.51 41.68
CA VAL A 28 9.34 -50.94 40.40
C VAL A 28 10.04 -49.60 40.13
N VAL A 29 11.07 -49.61 39.28
CA VAL A 29 11.88 -48.42 38.94
C VAL A 29 11.16 -47.45 38.00
N GLY A 30 10.28 -47.94 37.13
CA GLY A 30 9.57 -47.11 36.16
C GLY A 30 8.44 -47.83 35.45
N ILE A 31 7.37 -47.08 35.14
CA ILE A 31 6.24 -47.57 34.36
C ILE A 31 6.23 -46.80 33.04
N ASN A 32 6.26 -47.53 31.94
CA ASN A 32 6.02 -46.97 30.62
C ASN A 32 4.54 -47.20 30.28
N LEU A 33 3.73 -46.14 30.34
CA LEU A 33 2.32 -46.23 29.98
C LEU A 33 2.25 -46.34 28.45
N GLN A 34 1.92 -47.53 27.95
CA GLN A 34 1.73 -47.73 26.51
C GLN A 34 0.59 -46.81 26.04
N GLN A 35 0.94 -45.83 25.20
CA GLN A 35 0.05 -44.76 24.76
C GLN A 35 -1.16 -45.26 23.93
N GLY A 36 -1.29 -46.57 23.69
CA GLY A 36 -2.26 -47.19 22.80
C GLY A 36 -3.69 -47.35 23.34
N GLY A 37 -3.95 -47.12 24.64
CA GLY A 37 -5.25 -47.40 25.26
C GLY A 37 -6.22 -46.22 25.41
N VAL A 38 -5.83 -45.00 25.05
CA VAL A 38 -6.67 -43.80 25.26
C VAL A 38 -7.15 -43.27 23.91
N ARG A 39 -7.80 -44.14 23.14
CA ARG A 39 -8.61 -43.75 21.98
C ARG A 39 -10.06 -43.77 22.42
N PRO A 40 -10.83 -42.68 22.23
CA PRO A 40 -12.27 -42.71 22.43
C PRO A 40 -12.87 -43.88 21.63
N PRO A 41 -13.80 -44.67 22.20
CA PRO A 41 -14.51 -45.68 21.43
C PRO A 41 -15.22 -45.02 20.24
N GLU A 42 -15.30 -45.70 19.10
CA GLU A 42 -15.72 -45.08 17.82
C GLU A 42 -17.08 -44.36 17.89
N GLN A 43 -17.95 -44.78 18.81
CA GLN A 43 -19.29 -44.24 19.03
C GLN A 43 -19.31 -42.78 19.51
N VAL A 44 -18.25 -42.27 20.14
CA VAL A 44 -18.19 -40.89 20.68
C VAL A 44 -17.17 -40.00 19.98
N GLN A 45 -16.30 -40.57 19.15
CA GLN A 45 -15.23 -39.81 18.49
C GLN A 45 -15.77 -38.66 17.62
N ALA A 46 -16.86 -38.90 16.87
CA ALA A 46 -17.47 -37.89 16.01
C ALA A 46 -17.97 -36.64 16.78
N ALA A 47 -18.53 -36.82 17.98
CA ALA A 47 -19.02 -35.71 18.79
C ALA A 47 -17.89 -34.87 19.41
N PHE A 48 -16.79 -35.52 19.81
CA PHE A 48 -15.59 -34.82 20.30
C PHE A 48 -14.88 -34.06 19.17
N ASP A 49 -14.77 -34.67 17.99
CA ASP A 49 -14.18 -34.04 16.82
C ASP A 49 -14.98 -32.81 16.38
N ASP A 50 -16.31 -32.85 16.49
CA ASP A 50 -17.18 -31.73 16.17
C ASP A 50 -17.00 -30.55 17.14
N VAL A 51 -16.93 -30.82 18.46
CA VAL A 51 -16.65 -29.76 19.46
C VAL A 51 -15.27 -29.13 19.25
N LEU A 52 -14.25 -29.93 18.93
CA LEU A 52 -12.91 -29.41 18.66
C LEU A 52 -12.89 -28.57 17.38
N LYS A 53 -13.54 -29.05 16.31
CA LYS A 53 -13.68 -28.32 15.05
C LYS A 53 -14.42 -27.00 15.25
N ALA A 54 -15.53 -27.01 15.98
CA ALA A 54 -16.29 -25.80 16.32
C ALA A 54 -15.44 -24.81 17.14
N GLY A 55 -14.64 -25.30 18.09
CA GLY A 55 -13.72 -24.47 18.87
C GLY A 55 -12.64 -23.81 18.00
N GLN A 56 -12.04 -24.57 17.08
CA GLN A 56 -11.06 -24.06 16.12
C GLN A 56 -11.67 -23.03 15.17
N GLU A 57 -12.85 -23.32 14.63
CA GLU A 57 -13.56 -22.41 13.73
C GLU A 57 -13.91 -21.09 14.43
N ARG A 58 -14.38 -21.16 15.70
CA ARG A 58 -14.65 -19.97 16.51
C ARG A 58 -13.41 -19.12 16.72
N GLU A 59 -12.28 -19.74 17.03
CA GLU A 59 -11.02 -19.01 17.25
C GLU A 59 -10.49 -18.42 15.95
N ARG A 60 -10.61 -19.16 14.84
CA ARG A 60 -10.29 -18.68 13.50
C ARG A 60 -11.14 -17.46 13.14
N ALA A 61 -12.47 -17.55 13.26
CA ALA A 61 -13.38 -16.46 12.96
C ALA A 61 -13.09 -15.21 13.82
N LYS A 62 -12.72 -15.40 15.10
CA LYS A 62 -12.32 -14.31 15.98
C LYS A 62 -11.02 -13.65 15.50
N ASN A 63 -10.00 -14.43 15.17
CA ASN A 63 -8.72 -13.92 14.66
C ASN A 63 -8.89 -13.20 13.32
N GLU A 64 -9.74 -13.71 12.43
CA GLU A 64 -10.05 -13.07 11.15
C GLU A 64 -10.78 -11.73 11.36
N ALA A 65 -11.73 -11.67 12.30
CA ALA A 65 -12.42 -10.43 12.64
C ALA A 65 -11.48 -9.38 13.25
N GLU A 66 -10.59 -9.80 14.15
CA GLU A 66 -9.56 -8.93 14.73
C GLU A 66 -8.59 -8.43 13.67
N ALA A 67 -8.13 -9.31 12.76
CA ALA A 67 -7.29 -8.93 11.63
C ALA A 67 -7.98 -7.93 10.70
N TYR A 68 -9.27 -8.13 10.41
CA TYR A 68 -10.06 -7.22 9.59
C TYR A 68 -10.19 -5.83 10.25
N ALA A 69 -10.51 -5.79 11.55
CA ALA A 69 -10.57 -4.53 12.29
C ALA A 69 -9.20 -3.82 12.30
N ASN A 70 -8.12 -4.57 12.48
CA ASN A 70 -6.75 -4.07 12.50
C ASN A 70 -6.27 -3.56 11.12
N ASP A 71 -6.85 -4.00 9.99
CA ASP A 71 -6.57 -3.41 8.66
C ASP A 71 -7.49 -2.21 8.37
N VAL A 72 -8.79 -2.34 8.62
CA VAL A 72 -9.77 -1.32 8.22
C VAL A 72 -9.66 -0.05 9.04
N VAL A 73 -9.49 -0.14 10.36
CA VAL A 73 -9.45 1.04 11.24
C VAL A 73 -8.25 1.94 10.90
N PRO A 74 -7.00 1.44 10.81
CA PRO A 74 -5.87 2.28 10.44
C PRO A 74 -5.97 2.83 9.02
N ARG A 75 -6.49 2.05 8.07
CA ARG A 75 -6.71 2.51 6.69
C ARG A 75 -7.70 3.67 6.64
N ALA A 76 -8.81 3.57 7.36
CA ALA A 76 -9.81 4.63 7.45
C ALA A 76 -9.26 5.88 8.13
N VAL A 77 -8.51 5.73 9.24
CA VAL A 77 -7.85 6.85 9.93
C VAL A 77 -6.82 7.53 9.03
N GLY A 78 -6.01 6.76 8.30
CA GLY A 78 -5.04 7.28 7.34
C GLY A 78 -5.71 8.06 6.20
N ALA A 79 -6.80 7.52 5.63
CA ALA A 79 -7.58 8.20 4.61
C ALA A 79 -8.19 9.51 5.14
N ALA A 80 -8.73 9.51 6.35
CA ALA A 80 -9.28 10.70 6.99
C ALA A 80 -8.20 11.76 7.25
N SER A 81 -7.02 11.36 7.73
CA SER A 81 -5.89 12.26 7.95
C SER A 81 -5.41 12.89 6.63
N ARG A 82 -5.32 12.10 5.56
CA ARG A 82 -4.96 12.58 4.23
C ARG A 82 -5.97 13.61 3.72
N LEU A 83 -7.27 13.33 3.82
CA LEU A 83 -8.31 14.27 3.39
C LEU A 83 -8.24 15.58 4.16
N LYS A 84 -8.01 15.53 5.48
CA LYS A 84 -7.81 16.72 6.30
C LYS A 84 -6.60 17.54 5.84
N GLN A 85 -5.46 16.89 5.61
CA GLN A 85 -4.25 17.57 5.13
C GLN A 85 -4.42 18.15 3.72
N GLU A 86 -5.10 17.44 2.83
CA GLU A 86 -5.43 17.95 1.48
C GLU A 86 -6.33 19.20 1.58
N ALA A 87 -7.33 19.20 2.46
CA ALA A 87 -8.21 20.33 2.69
C ALA A 87 -7.47 21.52 3.33
N GLU A 88 -6.61 21.27 4.31
CA GLU A 88 -5.75 22.30 4.93
C GLU A 88 -4.76 22.89 3.92
N GLY A 89 -4.13 22.04 3.09
CA GLY A 89 -3.26 22.47 2.01
C GLY A 89 -3.98 23.30 0.96
N TYR A 90 -5.21 22.90 0.58
CA TYR A 90 -6.05 23.68 -0.33
C TYR A 90 -6.40 25.05 0.26
N LYS A 91 -6.86 25.09 1.52
CA LYS A 91 -7.14 26.33 2.24
C LYS A 91 -5.90 27.22 2.29
N ALA A 92 -4.74 26.69 2.65
CA ALA A 92 -3.49 27.43 2.71
C ALA A 92 -3.10 27.99 1.34
N ARG A 93 -3.25 27.21 0.26
CA ARG A 93 -3.02 27.68 -1.11
C ARG A 93 -3.92 28.86 -1.48
N ILE A 94 -5.21 28.76 -1.21
CA ILE A 94 -6.18 29.84 -1.51
C ILE A 94 -5.86 31.10 -0.71
N VAL A 95 -5.57 30.95 0.58
CA VAL A 95 -5.19 32.10 1.44
C VAL A 95 -3.89 32.73 0.93
N ALA A 96 -2.86 31.93 0.65
CA ALA A 96 -1.58 32.44 0.15
C ALA A 96 -1.75 33.17 -1.18
N GLN A 97 -2.48 32.58 -2.13
CA GLN A 97 -2.79 33.21 -3.41
C GLN A 97 -3.54 34.54 -3.22
N ALA A 98 -4.61 34.54 -2.41
CA ALA A 98 -5.37 35.75 -2.13
C ALA A 98 -4.52 36.85 -1.47
N THR A 99 -3.64 36.49 -0.53
CA THR A 99 -2.73 37.45 0.10
C THR A 99 -1.69 38.00 -0.88
N GLY A 100 -1.14 37.15 -1.76
CA GLY A 100 -0.18 37.57 -2.78
C GLY A 100 -0.82 38.48 -3.82
N ASP A 101 -2.03 38.15 -4.29
CA ASP A 101 -2.79 38.99 -5.22
C ASP A 101 -3.18 40.33 -4.58
N ALA A 102 -3.58 40.34 -3.30
CA ALA A 102 -3.87 41.57 -2.56
C ALA A 102 -2.62 42.45 -2.39
N GLN A 103 -1.45 41.85 -2.13
CA GLN A 103 -0.18 42.57 -2.06
C GLN A 103 0.21 43.17 -3.42
N ARG A 104 0.10 42.38 -4.50
CA ARG A 104 0.33 42.85 -5.88
C ARG A 104 -0.60 44.01 -6.24
N PHE A 105 -1.87 43.92 -5.84
CA PHE A 105 -2.83 45.00 -6.08
C PHE A 105 -2.46 46.28 -5.33
N LYS A 106 -2.06 46.17 -4.05
CA LYS A 106 -1.62 47.33 -3.26
C LYS A 106 -0.42 48.05 -3.89
N SER A 107 0.59 47.32 -4.36
CA SER A 107 1.75 47.92 -5.03
C SER A 107 1.34 48.56 -6.36
N LEU A 108 0.48 47.89 -7.15
CA LEU A 108 0.03 48.41 -8.44
C LEU A 108 -0.81 49.69 -8.30
N VAL A 109 -1.72 49.75 -7.32
CA VAL A 109 -2.55 50.95 -7.10
C VAL A 109 -1.68 52.14 -6.69
N ALA A 110 -0.64 51.92 -5.87
CA ALA A 110 0.28 52.98 -5.48
C ALA A 110 1.06 53.55 -6.69
N GLU A 111 1.41 52.72 -7.66
CA GLU A 111 2.06 53.15 -8.91
C GLU A 111 1.06 53.80 -9.88
N TYR A 112 -0.15 53.25 -9.99
CA TYR A 112 -1.23 53.77 -10.83
C TYR A 112 -1.60 55.20 -10.45
N GLN A 113 -1.63 55.52 -9.15
CA GLN A 113 -1.86 56.88 -8.65
C GLN A 113 -0.78 57.87 -9.10
N LYS A 114 0.46 57.41 -9.33
CA LYS A 114 1.57 58.27 -9.80
C LYS A 114 1.52 58.49 -11.31
N ALA A 115 1.18 57.47 -12.10
CA ALA A 115 1.21 57.53 -13.57
C ALA A 115 0.11 56.66 -14.23
N PRO A 116 -1.14 57.13 -14.30
CA PRO A 116 -2.29 56.28 -14.65
C PRO A 116 -2.32 55.81 -16.12
N GLN A 117 -1.80 56.60 -17.07
CA GLN A 117 -1.82 56.23 -18.49
C GLN A 117 -0.82 55.10 -18.79
N VAL A 118 0.44 55.27 -18.37
CA VAL A 118 1.52 54.30 -18.63
C VAL A 118 1.23 52.95 -17.97
N THR A 119 0.69 52.95 -16.74
CA THR A 119 0.33 51.70 -16.06
C THR A 119 -0.79 50.95 -16.77
N ARG A 120 -1.79 51.65 -17.32
CA ARG A 120 -2.89 51.04 -18.09
C ARG A 120 -2.38 50.39 -19.37
N ASP A 121 -1.58 51.12 -20.14
CA ASP A 121 -1.02 50.62 -21.40
C ASP A 121 -0.13 49.41 -21.15
N ARG A 122 0.72 49.45 -20.11
CA ARG A 122 1.55 48.31 -19.71
C ARG A 122 0.71 47.08 -19.38
N LEU A 123 -0.32 47.23 -18.55
CA LEU A 123 -1.16 46.13 -18.11
C LEU A 123 -1.94 45.52 -19.28
N TYR A 124 -2.37 46.34 -20.25
CA TYR A 124 -2.99 45.88 -21.49
C TYR A 124 -2.03 45.08 -22.36
N ILE A 125 -0.81 45.59 -22.60
CA ILE A 125 0.20 44.91 -23.40
C ILE A 125 0.60 43.58 -22.73
N GLU A 126 0.76 43.55 -21.41
CA GLU A 126 1.11 42.35 -20.65
C GLU A 126 -0.02 41.31 -20.71
N ALA A 127 -1.28 41.72 -20.56
CA ALA A 127 -2.43 40.84 -20.72
C ALA A 127 -2.52 40.28 -22.14
N MET A 128 -2.34 41.13 -23.17
CA MET A 128 -2.32 40.68 -24.56
C MET A 128 -1.15 39.74 -24.84
N GLN A 129 0.04 40.01 -24.30
CA GLN A 129 1.20 39.12 -24.41
C GLN A 129 0.89 37.75 -23.81
N GLN A 130 0.28 37.70 -22.62
CA GLN A 130 -0.06 36.44 -21.96
C GLN A 130 -1.12 35.67 -22.75
N ILE A 131 -2.13 36.35 -23.29
CA ILE A 131 -3.15 35.74 -24.15
C ILE A 131 -2.50 35.18 -25.42
N TYR A 132 -1.68 35.98 -26.11
CA TYR A 132 -1.02 35.55 -27.34
C TYR A 132 0.00 34.42 -27.13
N THR A 133 0.60 34.33 -25.94
CA THR A 133 1.51 33.22 -25.59
C THR A 133 0.74 31.93 -25.32
N ASN A 134 -0.45 32.02 -24.71
CA ASN A 134 -1.25 30.85 -24.35
C ASN A 134 -2.21 30.39 -25.46
N THR A 135 -2.42 31.19 -26.50
CA THR A 135 -3.26 30.83 -27.65
C THR A 135 -2.43 30.24 -28.78
N THR A 136 -2.79 29.05 -29.24
CA THR A 136 -2.20 28.46 -30.45
C THR A 136 -2.80 29.12 -31.70
N LYS A 137 -1.99 29.86 -32.46
CA LYS A 137 -2.39 30.47 -33.73
C LYS A 137 -2.35 29.45 -34.86
N ILE A 138 -3.52 29.03 -35.37
CA ILE A 138 -3.63 28.15 -36.53
C ILE A 138 -3.97 29.01 -37.75
N LEU A 139 -3.08 29.05 -38.74
CA LEU A 139 -3.29 29.74 -40.01
C LEU A 139 -3.71 28.73 -41.08
N ILE A 140 -4.88 28.94 -41.69
CA ILE A 140 -5.40 28.10 -42.77
C ILE A 140 -5.30 28.92 -44.06
N ASP A 141 -4.37 28.56 -44.95
CA ASP A 141 -4.30 29.14 -46.30
C ASP A 141 -5.30 28.40 -47.20
N SER A 142 -6.33 29.11 -47.65
CA SER A 142 -7.40 28.59 -48.51
C SER A 142 -7.37 29.29 -49.86
N ARG A 143 -6.26 29.15 -50.59
CA ARG A 143 -6.13 29.74 -51.93
C ARG A 143 -6.57 28.83 -53.08
N GLN A 144 -7.04 27.61 -52.82
CA GLN A 144 -7.77 26.85 -53.82
C GLN A 144 -8.74 25.89 -53.14
N GLY A 145 -10.02 26.04 -53.46
CA GLY A 145 -11.13 25.33 -52.83
C GLY A 145 -11.06 23.82 -53.06
N SER A 146 -10.51 23.11 -52.08
CA SER A 146 -10.91 21.76 -51.68
C SER A 146 -10.08 21.38 -50.47
N ASN A 147 -10.58 21.68 -49.27
CA ASN A 147 -9.92 21.27 -48.04
C ASN A 147 -10.94 20.60 -47.11
N LEU A 148 -11.22 19.33 -47.35
CA LEU A 148 -11.68 18.40 -46.31
C LEU A 148 -10.50 18.16 -45.35
N LEU A 149 -10.11 19.21 -44.63
CA LEU A 149 -9.07 19.13 -43.62
C LEU A 149 -9.73 18.66 -42.33
N TYR A 150 -9.75 17.34 -42.15
CA TYR A 150 -10.00 16.75 -40.84
C TYR A 150 -8.79 17.10 -39.96
N LEU A 151 -8.92 18.16 -39.17
CA LEU A 151 -8.01 18.46 -38.07
C LEU A 151 -8.37 17.54 -36.89
N PRO A 152 -7.56 16.53 -36.54
CA PRO A 152 -7.75 15.82 -35.30
C PRO A 152 -7.25 16.72 -34.16
N LEU A 153 -8.13 17.62 -33.69
CA LEU A 153 -7.88 18.51 -32.56
C LEU A 153 -7.32 17.76 -31.33
N ASP A 154 -7.74 16.51 -31.18
CA ASP A 154 -7.36 15.61 -30.09
C ASP A 154 -5.84 15.29 -30.04
N LYS A 155 -5.17 15.14 -31.20
CA LYS A 155 -3.73 14.83 -31.24
C LYS A 155 -2.85 16.06 -30.97
N ILE A 156 -3.30 17.24 -31.40
CA ILE A 156 -2.57 18.49 -31.17
C ILE A 156 -2.66 18.87 -29.68
N MET A 157 -3.82 18.68 -29.04
CA MET A 157 -3.97 18.88 -27.59
C MET A 157 -3.10 17.92 -26.75
N GLN A 158 -3.00 16.65 -27.16
CA GLN A 158 -2.14 15.67 -26.48
C GLN A 158 -0.65 16.01 -26.60
N GLN A 159 -0.19 16.54 -27.74
CA GLN A 159 1.20 16.91 -27.95
C GLN A 159 1.61 18.19 -27.20
N VAL A 160 0.70 19.16 -27.05
CA VAL A 160 0.90 20.36 -26.21
C VAL A 160 0.94 20.01 -24.72
N SER A 161 0.22 18.98 -24.30
CA SER A 161 0.24 18.50 -22.91
C SER A 161 1.54 17.74 -22.55
N GLN A 162 2.25 17.20 -23.55
CA GLN A 162 3.52 16.49 -23.35
C GLN A 162 4.77 17.39 -23.45
N SER A 163 4.66 18.59 -24.03
CA SER A 163 5.79 19.49 -24.24
C SER A 163 5.97 20.58 -23.18
N THR A 164 5.38 20.41 -21.98
CA THR A 164 5.77 21.19 -20.79
C THR A 164 6.68 20.34 -19.89
N PRO A 165 7.99 20.24 -20.17
CA PRO A 165 8.94 19.67 -19.23
C PRO A 165 9.19 20.67 -18.09
N ALA A 166 8.96 20.19 -16.87
CA ALA A 166 9.55 20.75 -15.67
C ALA A 166 11.09 20.63 -15.77
N SER A 167 11.77 21.77 -15.85
CA SER A 167 13.23 21.87 -15.76
C SER A 167 13.64 22.98 -14.80
N ALA A 168 14.04 22.56 -13.59
CA ALA A 168 15.04 23.16 -12.70
C ALA A 168 15.19 22.14 -11.56
N SER A 169 16.33 21.57 -11.18
CA SER A 169 17.79 21.81 -11.28
C SER A 169 18.42 20.53 -10.67
N GLY A 170 19.59 19.99 -11.00
CA GLY A 170 20.88 20.54 -11.41
C GLY A 170 21.93 19.62 -10.76
N ASP A 171 22.79 19.03 -11.58
CA ASP A 171 23.88 18.10 -11.21
C ASP A 171 25.11 18.86 -10.67
N ALA A 172 25.77 18.31 -9.64
CA ALA A 172 27.13 18.68 -9.24
C ALA A 172 27.79 17.55 -8.44
N SER A 173 28.96 17.11 -8.93
CA SER A 173 29.83 16.07 -8.40
C SER A 173 30.64 16.51 -7.16
N SER A 174 30.95 15.58 -6.23
CA SER A 174 32.24 15.54 -5.52
C SER A 174 32.50 14.22 -4.77
N SER A 175 33.73 13.75 -4.91
CA SER A 175 34.48 12.64 -4.30
C SER A 175 34.50 12.54 -2.76
N GLY A 176 34.73 11.32 -2.22
CA GLY A 176 35.28 11.12 -0.87
C GLY A 176 35.19 9.70 -0.29
N THR A 177 36.33 9.03 -0.15
CA THR A 177 36.58 7.69 0.42
C THR A 177 36.47 7.64 1.96
N THR A 178 36.00 6.52 2.56
CA THR A 178 36.60 5.81 3.74
C THR A 178 35.74 4.60 4.23
N SER A 179 36.44 3.53 4.62
CA SER A 179 36.07 2.12 4.91
C SER A 179 35.51 1.86 6.35
N PRO A 180 35.46 0.63 6.96
CA PRO A 180 35.17 -0.78 6.53
C PRO A 180 34.23 -1.57 7.52
N THR A 181 34.12 -2.92 7.38
CA THR A 181 33.72 -3.98 8.40
C THR A 181 32.23 -4.46 8.30
N SER A 182 31.78 -5.74 8.24
CA SER A 182 32.27 -7.14 8.34
C SER A 182 31.19 -8.13 7.77
N PRO A 183 31.44 -9.45 7.65
CA PRO A 183 30.88 -10.33 6.59
C PRO A 183 29.70 -11.26 7.00
N ALA A 184 28.97 -11.79 6.01
CA ALA A 184 28.11 -12.97 6.11
C ALA A 184 28.28 -13.89 4.87
N PRO A 185 28.15 -15.23 5.00
CA PRO A 185 28.80 -16.18 4.09
C PRO A 185 27.95 -16.64 2.90
N ASN A 186 28.68 -17.11 1.88
CA ASN A 186 28.23 -17.78 0.66
C ASN A 186 27.32 -19.00 0.90
N ALA A 187 26.23 -19.07 0.12
CA ALA A 187 25.69 -20.28 -0.50
C ALA A 187 24.92 -19.82 -1.75
N GLY A 188 25.45 -20.02 -2.95
CA GLY A 188 25.19 -21.24 -3.71
C GLY A 188 24.65 -20.84 -5.09
N LEU A 189 25.45 -21.09 -6.12
CA LEU A 189 25.23 -20.75 -7.51
C LEU A 189 24.02 -21.50 -8.11
N LEU A 190 23.14 -20.79 -8.83
CA LEU A 190 22.57 -21.35 -10.06
C LEU A 190 22.27 -20.25 -11.08
N ASN A 191 22.92 -20.42 -12.23
CA ASN A 191 22.91 -19.63 -13.45
C ASN A 191 21.62 -19.86 -14.25
N GLY A 192 21.06 -18.81 -14.87
CA GLY A 192 19.94 -18.92 -15.83
C GLY A 192 19.25 -17.58 -16.14
N ASN A 193 19.58 -17.02 -17.32
CA ASN A 193 19.15 -15.75 -17.93
C ASN A 193 17.61 -15.51 -18.01
N PRO A 194 17.13 -14.25 -18.19
CA PRO A 194 15.73 -13.85 -17.97
C PRO A 194 14.90 -13.87 -19.26
N ASP A 195 13.64 -14.31 -19.16
CA ASP A 195 12.63 -14.04 -20.18
C ASP A 195 11.50 -13.19 -19.61
N ALA A 196 11.61 -11.91 -19.92
CA ALA A 196 10.48 -11.01 -20.01
C ALA A 196 9.69 -11.36 -21.27
N ARG A 197 8.39 -11.65 -21.13
CA ARG A 197 7.36 -11.33 -22.14
C ARG A 197 5.94 -11.57 -21.63
N THR A 198 5.14 -10.53 -21.79
CA THR A 198 3.72 -10.61 -22.13
C THR A 198 2.75 -10.87 -20.98
N ARG A 199 2.60 -9.84 -20.15
CA ARG A 199 1.31 -9.52 -19.50
C ARG A 199 0.55 -8.58 -20.42
N ASP A 200 -0.16 -9.14 -21.40
CA ASP A 200 -1.17 -8.38 -22.14
C ASP A 200 -2.54 -8.73 -21.56
N GLY A 201 -3.21 -7.71 -21.03
CA GLY A 201 -4.60 -7.78 -20.64
C GLY A 201 -5.41 -7.10 -21.73
N ARG A 202 -6.58 -7.67 -22.03
CA ARG A 202 -7.85 -6.93 -22.11
C ARG A 202 -8.96 -7.84 -22.63
N SER A 203 -10.03 -7.85 -21.82
CA SER A 203 -11.38 -7.48 -22.25
C SER A 203 -11.99 -8.28 -23.41
N ARG A 204 -13.01 -9.07 -23.07
CA ARG A 204 -14.26 -9.10 -23.84
C ARG A 204 -15.44 -9.12 -22.87
N ASP A 205 -15.92 -7.91 -22.61
CA ASP A 205 -17.34 -7.59 -22.49
C ASP A 205 -18.18 -8.26 -23.59
N ARG A 206 -19.48 -8.44 -23.28
CA ARG A 206 -20.62 -8.80 -24.14
C ARG A 206 -20.72 -10.29 -24.55
N ASP A 207 -21.85 -10.97 -24.42
CA ASP A 207 -23.23 -10.51 -24.64
C ASP A 207 -24.27 -11.19 -23.72
N ALA A 208 -25.37 -10.48 -23.56
CA ALA A 208 -26.62 -10.91 -22.94
C ALA A 208 -27.46 -11.78 -23.88
N ARG A 209 -28.08 -12.84 -23.34
CA ARG A 209 -29.53 -13.13 -23.42
C ARG A 209 -29.86 -14.44 -22.71
#